data_AF-A0A3N5YHP2-F1
#
_entry.id   AF-A0A3N5YHP2-F1
#
_cell.length_a   1.000
_cell.length_b   1.000
_cell.length_c   1.000
_cell.angle_alpha   90.00
_cell.angle_beta   90.00
_cell.angle_gamma   90.00
#
_symmetry.space_group_name_H-M   'P 1'
#
loop_
_entity.id
_entity.type
_entity.pdbx_description
1 polymer ?
#
loop_
_entity_poly.entity_id
_entity_poly.type
_entity_poly.pdbx_seq_one_letter_code
_entity_poly.pdbx_strand_id
1 'polypeptide(L)' 'MEDLKLLLVDRLKAKGMDPALIPAYLKALEGVISSAPGIDPTLANQRLNSLGWDEVSIDYHCLQIAIACLESKTK' A
#
# COMPACT_ATOMS: atom_id res chain seq x y z
N MET A 1 6.22 4.17 15.02
CA MET A 1 5.48 3.11 14.29
C MET A 1 4.31 3.71 13.50
N GLU A 2 3.59 4.69 14.06
CA GLU A 2 2.74 5.63 13.32
C GLU A 2 3.47 6.37 12.20
N ASP A 3 4.78 6.56 12.33
CA ASP A 3 5.65 7.26 11.37
C ASP A 3 5.66 6.62 9.98
N LEU A 4 5.75 5.28 9.89
CA LEU A 4 5.78 4.58 8.60
C LEU A 4 4.42 4.65 7.89
N LYS A 5 3.34 4.55 8.67
CA LYS A 5 1.98 4.69 8.15
C LYS A 5 1.74 6.12 7.65
N LEU A 6 2.16 7.12 8.43
CA LEU A 6 2.08 8.53 8.03
C LEU A 6 2.92 8.80 6.77
N LEU A 7 4.12 8.23 6.69
CA LEU A 7 5.00 8.36 5.53
C LEU A 7 4.40 7.71 4.27
N LEU A 8 3.75 6.55 4.42
CA LEU A 8 3.03 5.91 3.31
C LEU A 8 1.82 6.74 2.86
N VAL A 9 1.05 7.28 3.81
CA VAL A 9 -0.08 8.19 3.53
C VAL A 9 0.41 9.44 2.78
N ASP A 10 1.50 10.06 3.23
CA ASP A 10 2.06 11.25 2.60
C ASP A 10 2.54 10.97 1.17
N ARG A 11 3.19 9.83 0.95
CA ARG A 11 3.57 9.38 -0.40
C ARG A 11 2.39 9.13 -1.32
N LEU A 12 1.32 8.51 -0.81
CA LEU A 12 0.11 8.28 -1.61
C LEU A 12 -0.53 9.62 -2.01
N LYS A 13 -0.61 10.58 -1.08
CA LYS A 13 -1.06 11.95 -1.38
C LYS A 13 -0.18 12.61 -2.44
N ALA A 14 1.14 12.51 -2.30
CA ALA A 14 2.09 13.08 -3.26
C ALA A 14 1.97 12.47 -4.67
N LYS A 15 1.47 11.22 -4.77
CA LYS A 15 1.16 10.55 -6.05
C LYS A 15 -0.20 10.95 -6.64
N GLY A 16 -0.98 11.77 -5.95
CA GLY A 16 -2.29 12.24 -6.42
C GLY A 16 -3.48 11.45 -5.90
N MET A 17 -3.29 10.50 -4.97
CA MET A 17 -4.40 9.77 -4.37
C MET A 17 -5.25 10.68 -3.48
N ASP A 18 -6.57 10.58 -3.63
CA ASP A 18 -7.51 11.30 -2.78
C ASP A 18 -7.36 10.87 -1.30
N PRO A 19 -7.17 11.82 -0.35
CA PRO A 19 -7.01 11.52 1.06
C PRO A 19 -8.13 10.70 1.70
N ALA A 20 -9.37 10.82 1.20
CA ALA A 20 -10.52 10.05 1.68
C ALA A 20 -10.45 8.58 1.24
N LEU A 21 -9.76 8.28 0.13
CA LEU A 21 -9.59 6.94 -0.41
C LEU A 21 -8.39 6.19 0.20
N ILE A 22 -7.37 6.90 0.66
CA ILE A 22 -6.16 6.32 1.29
C ILE A 22 -6.47 5.23 2.32
N PRO A 23 -7.37 5.40 3.32
CA PRO A 23 -7.63 4.34 4.29
C PRO A 23 -8.20 3.07 3.66
N ALA A 24 -9.02 3.19 2.61
CA ALA A 24 -9.55 2.04 1.87
C ALA A 24 -8.47 1.37 1.02
N TYR A 25 -7.63 2.18 0.35
CA TYR A 25 -6.48 1.70 -0.41
C TYR A 25 -5.49 0.93 0.45
N LEU A 26 -5.15 1.46 1.64
CA LEU A 26 -4.26 0.80 2.58
C LEU A 26 -4.80 -0.56 3.03
N LYS A 27 -6.12 -0.69 3.24
CA LYS A 27 -6.74 -1.99 3.53
C LYS A 27 -6.64 -2.97 2.36
N ALA A 28 -6.84 -2.50 1.13
CA ALA A 28 -6.68 -3.32 -0.06
C ALA A 28 -5.23 -3.79 -0.22
N LEU A 29 -4.26 -2.89 -0.04
CA LEU A 29 -2.83 -3.19 -0.07
C LEU A 29 -2.43 -4.18 1.03
N GLU A 30 -2.94 -4.01 2.24
CA GLU A 30 -2.76 -4.94 3.36
C GLU A 30 -3.28 -6.35 3.00
N GLY A 31 -4.47 -6.45 2.39
CA GLY A 31 -5.02 -7.71 1.90
C GLY A 31 -4.17 -8.36 0.80
N VAL A 32 -3.67 -7.54 -0.14
CA VAL A 32 -2.80 -8.01 -1.24
C VAL A 32 -1.48 -8.58 -0.70
N ILE A 33 -0.82 -7.88 0.22
CA ILE A 33 0.44 -8.32 0.83
C ILE A 33 0.21 -9.56 1.70
N SER A 34 -0.86 -9.57 2.51
CA SER A 34 -1.18 -10.70 3.39
C SER A 34 -1.52 -11.97 2.61
N SER A 35 -2.12 -11.83 1.42
CA SER A 35 -2.42 -12.95 0.52
C SER A 35 -1.18 -13.53 -0.18
N ALA A 36 -0.10 -12.75 -0.32
CA ALA A 36 1.09 -13.13 -1.06
C ALA A 36 2.35 -12.52 -0.41
N PRO A 37 2.93 -13.17 0.61
CA PRO A 37 4.18 -12.72 1.19
C PRO A 37 5.30 -12.75 0.15
N GLY A 38 6.03 -11.64 0.01
CA GLY A 38 7.07 -11.49 -1.01
C GLY A 38 6.56 -11.07 -2.39
N ILE A 39 5.32 -10.58 -2.50
CA ILE A 39 4.79 -10.01 -3.74
C ILE A 39 5.70 -8.89 -4.27
N ASP A 40 5.87 -8.84 -5.60
CA ASP A 40 6.59 -7.75 -6.26
C ASP A 40 5.64 -6.56 -6.56
N PRO A 41 6.16 -5.33 -6.71
CA PRO A 41 5.31 -4.16 -6.93
C PRO A 41 4.48 -4.24 -8.22
N THR A 42 4.93 -4.93 -9.26
CA THR A 42 4.17 -5.12 -10.51
C THR A 42 2.92 -5.94 -10.24
N LEU A 43 3.08 -7.11 -9.60
CA LEU A 43 1.97 -7.99 -9.27
C LEU A 43 1.03 -7.35 -8.22
N ALA A 44 1.58 -6.60 -7.26
CA ALA A 44 0.78 -5.86 -6.29
C ALA A 44 -0.11 -4.81 -6.97
N ASN A 45 0.45 -4.01 -7.88
CA ASN A 45 -0.33 -3.05 -8.67
C ASN A 45 -1.37 -3.74 -9.55
N GLN A 46 -1.04 -4.86 -10.21
CA GLN A 46 -2.02 -5.60 -11.02
C GLN A 46 -3.22 -6.08 -10.19
N ARG A 47 -2.99 -6.56 -8.97
CA ARG A 47 -4.06 -6.95 -8.05
C ARG A 47 -4.87 -5.75 -7.58
N LEU A 48 -4.22 -4.65 -7.23
CA LEU A 48 -4.89 -3.40 -6.85
C LEU A 48 -5.74 -2.85 -8.00
N ASN A 49 -5.24 -2.84 -9.23
CA ASN A 49 -5.99 -2.44 -10.42
C ASN A 49 -7.23 -3.32 -10.62
N SER A 50 -7.10 -4.64 -10.40
CA SER A 50 -8.22 -5.58 -10.48
C SER A 50 -9.27 -5.35 -9.38
N LEU A 51 -8.91 -4.67 -8.29
CA LEU A 51 -9.81 -4.22 -7.23
C LEU A 51 -10.40 -2.82 -7.48
N GLY A 52 -10.07 -2.17 -8.60
CA GLY A 52 -10.51 -0.82 -8.95
C GLY A 52 -9.58 0.29 -8.46
N TRP A 53 -8.34 -0.03 -8.07
CA TRP A 53 -7.33 0.95 -7.65
C TRP A 53 -6.29 1.22 -8.75
N ASP A 54 -6.72 1.66 -9.94
CA ASP A 54 -5.82 1.95 -11.07
C ASP A 54 -5.26 3.38 -11.10
N GLU A 55 -5.81 4.27 -10.27
CA GLU A 55 -5.47 5.70 -10.24
C GLU A 55 -4.01 5.97 -9.80
N VAL A 56 -3.44 5.09 -8.95
CA VAL A 56 -2.06 5.23 -8.44
C VAL A 56 -1.34 3.90 -8.38
N SER A 57 -0.09 3.93 -8.86
CA SER A 57 0.81 2.79 -8.77
C SER A 57 1.82 2.95 -7.62
N ILE A 58 2.00 1.88 -6.86
CA ILE A 58 3.04 1.78 -5.83
C ILE A 58 4.36 1.31 -6.43
N ASP A 59 5.43 2.01 -6.09
CA ASP A 59 6.79 1.57 -6.36
C ASP A 59 7.29 0.61 -5.28
N TYR A 60 8.46 0.00 -5.53
CA TYR A 60 9.10 -0.93 -4.60
C TYR A 60 9.23 -0.33 -3.18
N HIS A 61 9.54 0.96 -3.07
CA HIS A 61 9.73 1.59 -1.77
C HIS A 61 8.40 1.76 -1.02
N CYS A 62 7.33 2.17 -1.70
CA CYS A 62 5.99 2.19 -1.10
C CYS A 62 5.56 0.81 -0.61
N LEU A 63 5.85 -0.24 -1.39
CA LEU A 63 5.55 -1.61 -1.01
C LEU A 63 6.34 -2.05 0.23
N GLN A 64 7.64 -1.75 0.30
CA GLN A 64 8.47 -2.08 1.47
C GLN A 64 7.97 -1.36 2.75
N ILE A 65 7.57 -0.09 2.64
CA ILE A 65 6.98 0.64 3.79
C ILE A 65 5.67 -0.02 4.23
N ALA A 66 4.82 -0.42 3.28
CA ALA A 66 3.57 -1.10 3.58
C ALA A 66 3.82 -2.46 4.27
N ILE A 67 4.76 -3.25 3.78
CA ILE A 67 5.19 -4.51 4.41
C ILE A 67 5.69 -4.26 5.84
N ALA A 68 6.60 -3.30 6.02
CA ALA A 68 7.11 -2.94 7.34
C ALA A 68 6.00 -2.47 8.29
N CYS A 69 5.00 -1.74 7.80
CA CYS A 69 3.82 -1.36 8.59
C CYS A 69 3.00 -2.57 9.06
N LEU A 70 2.89 -3.60 8.21
CA LEU A 70 2.15 -4.82 8.54
C LEU A 70 2.89 -5.68 9.55
N GLU A 71 4.17 -5.95 9.29
CA GLU A 71 5.01 -6.72 10.21
C GLU A 71 5.09 -6.07 11.59
N SER A 72 5.08 -4.74 11.64
CA SER A 72 5.12 -4.01 12.89
C SER A 72 3.80 -4.03 13.67
N LYS A 73 2.65 -4.31 13.04
CA LYS A 73 1.37 -4.53 13.74
C LYS A 73 1.26 -5.94 14.34
N THR A 74 2.02 -6.91 13.82
CA THR A 74 1.96 -8.32 14.23
C THR A 74 2.90 -8.64 15.41
N LYS A 75 3.76 -7.71 15.82
CA LYS A 75 4.60 -7.79 17.03
C LYS A 75 3.98 -7.08 18.21
#